data_AF-A0A9X2RMN9-F1
#
_entry.id   AF-A0A9X2RMN9-F1
#
_cell.length_a   1.000
_cell.length_b   1.000
_cell.length_c   1.000
_cell.angle_alpha   90.00
_cell.angle_beta   90.00
_cell.angle_gamma   90.00
#
_symmetry.space_group_name_H-M   'P 1'
#
loop_
_entity.id
_entity.type
_entity.pdbx_description
1 polymer ?
#
loop_
_entity_poly.entity_id
_entity_poly.type
_entity_poly.pdbx_seq_one_letter_code
_entity_poly.pdbx_strand_id
1 'polypeptide(L)' 'MTVVWEYQTVAVVAGIAGDTNWEEKLNAAGQDGWEAVGVVPLSAAFQSFLSDHTPQSMSNMRFAVLLKRPR' A
#
# COMPACT_ATOMS: atom_id res chain seq x y z
N MET A 1 26.06 -6.43 -15.50
CA MET A 1 24.65 -6.84 -15.70
C MET A 1 23.82 -6.10 -14.66
N THR A 2 22.93 -5.20 -15.09
CA THR A 2 22.15 -4.36 -14.18
C THR A 2 20.87 -5.10 -13.79
N VAL A 3 20.65 -5.31 -12.49
CA VAL A 3 19.41 -5.90 -11.96
C VAL A 3 18.34 -4.80 -11.99
N VAL A 4 17.31 -4.97 -12.80
CA VAL A 4 16.19 -4.01 -12.89
C VAL A 4 15.04 -4.52 -12.03
N TRP A 5 14.70 -3.77 -10.99
CA TRP A 5 13.57 -4.06 -10.13
C TRP A 5 12.30 -3.40 -10.67
N GLU A 6 11.17 -4.12 -10.62
CA GLU A 6 9.86 -3.53 -10.86
C GLU A 6 9.29 -3.02 -9.53
N TYR A 7 8.68 -1.84 -9.53
CA TYR A 7 8.01 -1.28 -8.36
C TYR A 7 6.57 -0.87 -8.69
N GLN A 8 5.69 -0.94 -7.70
CA GLN A 8 4.34 -0.39 -7.79
C GLN A 8 3.84 0.07 -6.42
N THR A 9 2.82 0.93 -6.40
CA THR A 9 2.17 1.41 -5.18
C THR A 9 0.70 1.04 -5.20
N VAL A 10 0.20 0.45 -4.12
CA VAL A 10 -1.21 0.06 -3.98
C VAL A 10 -1.85 0.76 -2.79
N ALA A 11 -3.07 1.25 -2.98
CA ALA A 11 -3.83 1.85 -1.89
C ALA A 11 -4.27 0.76 -0.91
N VAL A 12 -3.95 0.95 0.36
CA VAL A 12 -4.37 0.07 1.46
C VAL A 12 -5.13 0.90 2.49
N VAL A 13 -6.25 0.40 2.98
CA VAL A 13 -6.99 1.06 4.08
C VAL A 13 -6.25 0.75 5.38
N ALA A 14 -5.92 1.70 6.26
CA ALA A 14 -5.03 1.44 7.42
C ALA A 14 -5.56 0.47 8.48
N GLY A 15 -6.80 -0.04 8.37
CA GLY A 15 -7.18 -1.29 9.04
C GLY A 15 -6.35 -2.50 8.58
N ILE A 16 -5.56 -2.32 7.52
CA ILE A 16 -4.55 -3.22 6.98
C ILE A 16 -3.18 -2.73 7.46
N ALA A 17 -2.75 -1.48 7.24
CA ALA A 17 -1.41 -1.03 7.65
C ALA A 17 -1.10 -1.04 9.17
N GLY A 18 -2.12 -1.04 10.05
CA GLY A 18 -1.96 -1.25 11.50
C GLY A 18 -2.24 -2.69 11.95
N ASP A 19 -2.60 -3.57 11.01
CA ASP A 19 -2.86 -4.99 11.21
C ASP A 19 -1.57 -5.76 10.87
N THR A 20 -1.15 -6.65 11.76
CA THR A 20 0.06 -7.46 11.60
C THR A 20 0.04 -8.33 10.33
N ASN A 21 -1.13 -8.58 9.73
CA ASN A 21 -1.29 -9.50 8.58
C ASN A 21 -1.55 -8.77 7.25
N TRP A 22 -1.10 -7.52 7.11
CA TRP A 22 -1.39 -6.72 5.93
C TRP A 22 -0.79 -7.24 4.63
N GLU A 23 0.38 -7.86 4.72
CA GLU A 23 1.07 -8.52 3.62
C GLU A 23 0.24 -9.68 3.07
N GLU A 24 -0.41 -10.45 3.95
CA GLU A 24 -1.31 -11.55 3.57
C GLU A 24 -2.53 -11.04 2.79
N LYS A 25 -3.10 -9.91 3.21
CA LYS A 25 -4.21 -9.26 2.51
C LYS A 25 -3.79 -8.72 1.13
N LEU A 26 -2.54 -8.27 0.98
CA LEU A 26 -2.02 -7.86 -0.32
C LEU A 26 -1.80 -9.05 -1.27
N ASN A 27 -1.29 -10.18 -0.76
CA ASN A 27 -1.17 -11.41 -1.53
C ASN A 27 -2.55 -11.87 -2.05
N ALA A 28 -3.56 -11.88 -1.16
CA ALA A 28 -4.94 -12.20 -1.53
C ALA A 28 -5.54 -11.23 -2.57
N ALA A 29 -5.04 -10.00 -2.65
CA ALA A 29 -5.45 -8.99 -3.64
C ALA A 29 -4.73 -9.11 -5.00
N GLY A 30 -4.09 -10.25 -5.27
CA GLY A 30 -3.44 -10.53 -6.56
C GLY A 30 -2.04 -9.93 -6.69
N GLN A 31 -1.37 -9.68 -5.57
CA GLN A 31 0.02 -9.21 -5.53
C GLN A 31 1.04 -10.35 -5.40
N ASP A 32 0.65 -11.58 -5.77
CA ASP A 32 1.53 -12.74 -5.73
C ASP A 32 2.84 -12.50 -6.52
N GLY A 33 3.97 -12.82 -5.88
CA GLY A 33 5.30 -12.59 -6.43
C GLY A 33 5.82 -11.15 -6.27
N TRP A 34 5.04 -10.27 -5.65
CA TRP A 34 5.50 -8.96 -5.17
C TRP A 34 5.85 -9.04 -3.68
N GLU A 35 6.94 -8.37 -3.31
CA GLU A 35 7.44 -8.25 -1.95
C GLU A 35 7.09 -6.85 -1.43
N ALA A 36 6.35 -6.78 -0.32
CA ALA A 36 6.00 -5.52 0.29
C ALA A 36 7.18 -5.00 1.12
N VAL A 37 7.66 -3.80 0.80
CA VAL A 37 8.88 -3.23 1.43
C VAL A 37 8.59 -2.06 2.35
N GLY A 38 7.34 -1.58 2.39
CA GLY A 38 6.92 -0.57 3.33
C GLY A 38 5.60 0.09 2.99
N VAL A 39 5.16 0.96 3.89
CA VAL A 39 3.94 1.76 3.75
C VAL A 39 4.32 3.23 3.82
N VAL A 40 3.89 4.00 2.83
CA VAL A 40 4.10 5.44 2.77
C VAL A 40 2.85 6.15 3.30
N PRO A 41 3.00 7.08 4.26
CA PRO A 41 1.89 7.89 4.73
C PRO A 41 1.37 8.79 3.62
N LEU A 42 0.06 8.99 3.57
CA LEU A 42 -0.54 9.99 2.69
C LEU A 42 -0.08 11.39 3.12
N SER A 43 0.05 12.31 2.16
CA SER A 43 0.32 13.72 2.49
C SER A 43 -0.84 14.29 3.34
N ALA A 44 -0.53 15.23 4.23
CA ALA A 44 -1.55 15.85 5.10
C ALA A 44 -2.71 16.48 4.29
N ALA A 45 -2.40 17.08 3.14
CA ALA A 45 -3.41 17.64 2.23
C ALA A 45 -4.36 16.56 1.68
N PHE A 46 -3.82 15.40 1.28
CA PHE A 46 -4.64 14.30 0.78
C PHE A 46 -5.42 13.61 1.90
N GLN A 47 -4.86 13.51 3.11
CA GLN A 47 -5.60 13.06 4.29
C GLN A 47 -6.80 13.96 4.62
N SER A 48 -6.61 15.29 4.56
CA SER A 48 -7.71 16.26 4.76
C SER A 48 -8.78 16.10 3.69
N PHE A 49 -8.39 16.00 2.42
CA PHE A 49 -9.34 15.77 1.33
C PHE A 49 -10.20 14.51 1.55
N LEU A 50 -9.57 13.40 1.94
CA LEU A 50 -10.29 12.16 2.24
C LEU A 50 -11.20 12.30 3.46
N SER A 51 -10.78 13.00 4.51
CA SER A 51 -11.62 13.28 5.68
C SER A 51 -12.91 14.02 5.31
N ASP A 52 -12.84 14.93 4.33
CA ASP A 52 -13.96 15.77 3.94
C ASP A 52 -14.88 15.13 2.89
N HIS A 53 -14.34 14.22 2.07
CA HIS A 53 -15.03 13.72 0.86
C HIS A 53 -15.25 12.20 0.82
N THR A 54 -14.80 11.46 1.83
CA THR A 54 -14.97 10.00 1.87
C THR A 54 -15.53 9.54 3.22
N PRO A 55 -16.18 8.36 3.29
CA PRO A 55 -16.59 7.78 4.56
C PRO A 55 -15.39 7.63 5.50
N GLN A 56 -15.58 7.77 6.81
CA GLN A 56 -14.50 7.69 7.82
C GLN A 56 -13.60 6.45 7.70
N SER A 57 -14.09 5.35 7.09
CA SER A 57 -13.30 4.16 6.79
C SER A 57 -12.15 4.40 5.79
N MET A 58 -12.26 5.41 4.90
CA MET A 58 -11.25 5.76 3.90
C MET A 58 -10.27 6.86 4.35
N SER A 59 -10.59 7.62 5.41
CA SER A 59 -9.68 8.64 5.99
C SER A 59 -8.37 8.04 6.49
N ASN A 60 -8.38 6.72 6.73
CA ASN A 60 -7.23 5.93 7.16
C ASN A 60 -6.44 5.32 6.00
N MET A 61 -6.67 5.69 4.74
CA MET A 61 -5.93 5.10 3.62
C MET A 61 -4.41 5.40 3.68
N ARG A 62 -3.59 4.50 3.12
CA ARG A 62 -2.13 4.56 2.98
C ARG A 62 -1.73 3.94 1.65
N PHE A 63 -0.47 4.10 1.22
CA PHE A 63 0.06 3.38 0.06
C PHE A 63 1.11 2.36 0.51
N ALA A 64 0.93 1.10 0.13
CA ALA A 64 1.99 0.09 0.27
C ALA A 64 2.89 0.14 -0.98
N VAL A 65 4.19 0.04 -0.77
CA VAL A 65 5.20 -0.07 -1.83
C VAL A 65 5.54 -1.54 -1.99
N LEU A 66 5.41 -2.02 -3.23
CA LEU A 66 5.66 -3.39 -3.63
C LEU A 66 6.83 -3.42 -4.61
N LEU A 67 7.74 -4.36 -4.41
CA LEU A 67 8.86 -4.64 -5.32
C LEU A 67 8.74 -6.05 -5.88
N LYS A 68 9.13 -6.24 -7.13
CA LYS A 68 9.20 -7.58 -7.73
C LYS A 68 10.60 -7.86 -8.21
N ARG A 69 11.12 -9.02 -7.80
CA ARG A 69 12.43 -9.50 -8.21
C ARG A 69 12.43 -9.78 -9.72
N PRO A 70 13.45 -9.32 -10.46
CA PRO A 70 13.65 -9.78 -11.82
C PRO A 70 13.93 -11.29 -11.82
N ARG A 71 13.35 -12.00 -12.78
CA ARG A 71 13.55 -13.44 -13.00
C ARG A 71 14.91 -13.72 -13.61
#